data_AF-A0A2H0UUR3-F1
#
_entry.id   AF-A0A2H0UUR3-F1
#
_cell.length_a   1.000
_cell.length_b   1.000
_cell.length_c   1.000
_cell.angle_alpha   90.00
_cell.angle_beta   90.00
_cell.angle_gamma   90.00
#
_symmetry.space_group_name_H-M   'P 1'
#
loop_
_entity.id
_entity.type
_entity.pdbx_description
1 polymer ?
#
loop_
_entity_poly.entity_id
_entity_poly.type
_entity_poly.pdbx_seq_one_letter_code
_entity_poly.pdbx_strand_id
1 'polypeptide(L)'
;MLKNNKQQKRPKQGHLFSPLGQEGFTLIELLIAMVVFTIMISSVVALFGNALKAQNEVLSYSEALSSASYSVEYVSRALRMAKKDLLGTCITSKSNYENIGNTTIIRFLNYDEKCQEFGLSAGAIYLRRSSTNSSTGFGVQIPLTASNLVVSKLVFSITGNSQVDDFQPKVAFVLEIGELNKEFAPIKVQTTISQRDLDIPQ
;
A
#
# COMPACT_ATOMS: atom_id res chain seq x y z
N MET A 1 78.23 -35.20 -57.84
CA MET A 1 79.30 -34.18 -57.78
C MET A 1 79.01 -33.09 -58.79
N LEU A 2 78.86 -31.84 -58.35
CA LEU A 2 79.39 -30.59 -58.94
C LEU A 2 78.55 -29.41 -58.42
N LYS A 3 79.20 -28.62 -57.56
CA LYS A 3 78.73 -27.30 -57.09
C LYS A 3 78.71 -26.32 -58.26
N ASN A 4 77.75 -25.39 -58.27
CA ASN A 4 78.09 -23.95 -58.29
C ASN A 4 76.86 -23.03 -58.18
N ASN A 5 76.70 -22.52 -56.96
CA ASN A 5 76.49 -21.12 -56.58
C ASN A 5 76.33 -20.10 -57.73
N LYS A 6 75.13 -19.52 -57.85
CA LYS A 6 74.93 -18.16 -58.37
C LYS A 6 73.97 -17.42 -57.45
N GLN A 7 74.52 -16.42 -56.75
CA GLN A 7 73.78 -15.39 -56.04
C GLN A 7 72.89 -14.63 -57.02
N GLN A 8 71.61 -14.53 -56.71
CA GLN A 8 70.67 -13.67 -57.42
C GLN A 8 70.18 -12.59 -56.44
N LYS A 9 70.78 -11.40 -56.55
CA LYS A 9 70.26 -10.18 -55.90
C LYS A 9 68.94 -9.80 -56.58
N ARG A 10 67.89 -9.58 -55.79
CA ARG A 10 66.68 -8.83 -56.19
C ARG A 10 66.37 -7.73 -55.14
N PRO A 11 65.74 -6.62 -55.58
CA PRO A 11 65.86 -5.32 -54.96
C PRO A 11 64.85 -5.05 -53.83
N LYS A 12 65.20 -4.08 -52.99
CA LYS A 12 64.37 -3.46 -51.95
C LYS A 12 63.20 -2.68 -52.55
N GLN A 13 61.97 -3.01 -52.14
CA GLN A 13 60.80 -2.13 -52.01
C GLN A 13 59.95 -2.76 -50.89
N GLY A 14 59.42 -2.10 -49.87
CA GLY A 14 59.16 -0.68 -49.66
C GLY A 14 57.85 -0.62 -48.87
N HIS A 15 57.94 -0.17 -47.61
CA HIS A 15 56.88 0.34 -46.73
C HIS A 15 55.47 -0.24 -46.83
N LEU A 16 55.04 -0.94 -45.77
CA LEU A 16 53.66 -0.78 -45.26
C LEU A 16 53.55 -1.04 -43.75
N PHE A 17 54.33 -0.30 -42.97
CA PHE A 17 53.93 0.04 -41.61
C PHE A 17 54.24 1.52 -41.42
N SER A 18 53.28 2.35 -41.78
CA SER A 18 53.20 3.70 -41.23
C SER A 18 53.05 3.54 -39.71
N PRO A 19 53.94 4.10 -38.88
CA PRO A 19 53.60 4.25 -37.47
C PRO A 19 52.37 5.16 -37.46
N LEU A 20 51.23 4.66 -36.97
CA LEU A 20 50.17 5.55 -36.54
C LEU A 20 50.84 6.52 -35.56
N GLY A 21 50.85 7.81 -35.89
CA GLY A 21 51.44 8.83 -35.03
C GLY A 21 50.90 8.66 -33.63
N GLN A 22 51.78 8.36 -32.68
CA GLN A 22 51.43 8.29 -31.27
C GLN A 22 51.35 9.71 -30.75
N GLU A 23 50.21 10.36 -30.98
CA GLU A 23 49.87 11.60 -30.30
C GLU A 23 49.41 11.23 -28.88
N GLY A 24 50.30 11.49 -27.92
CA GLY A 24 49.99 11.32 -26.49
C GLY A 24 49.21 12.51 -25.96
N PHE A 25 48.31 12.27 -25.01
CA PHE A 25 47.60 13.33 -24.31
C PHE A 25 48.56 14.15 -23.44
N THR A 26 48.32 15.46 -23.40
CA THR A 26 49.03 16.35 -22.48
C THR A 26 48.53 16.16 -21.06
N LEU A 27 49.39 16.46 -20.08
CA LEU A 27 49.04 16.40 -18.65
C LEU A 27 47.80 17.27 -18.33
N ILE A 28 47.69 18.42 -19.01
CA ILE A 28 46.59 19.38 -18.80
C ILE A 28 45.25 18.85 -19.35
N GLU A 29 45.24 18.18 -20.50
CA GLU A 29 44.03 17.56 -21.06
C GLU A 29 43.48 16.47 -20.14
N LEU A 30 44.37 15.67 -19.56
CA LEU A 30 43.99 14.61 -18.62
C LEU A 30 43.37 15.19 -17.35
N LEU A 31 43.91 16.30 -16.85
CA LEU A 31 43.38 17.02 -15.69
C LEU A 31 41.98 17.60 -15.99
N ILE A 32 41.80 18.24 -17.13
CA ILE A 32 40.50 18.80 -17.56
C ILE A 32 39.46 17.67 -17.72
N ALA A 33 39.84 16.56 -18.36
CA ALA A 33 38.96 15.42 -18.56
C ALA A 33 38.49 14.83 -17.22
N MET A 34 39.39 14.71 -16.23
CA MET A 34 39.03 14.24 -14.88
C MET A 34 38.03 15.17 -14.19
N VAL A 35 38.21 16.49 -14.30
CA VAL A 35 37.29 17.47 -13.71
C VAL A 35 35.91 17.37 -14.35
N VAL A 36 35.82 17.32 -15.68
CA VAL A 36 34.54 17.19 -16.38
C VAL A 36 33.85 15.86 -16.03
N PHE A 37 34.62 14.76 -15.99
CA PHE A 37 34.11 13.44 -15.67
C PHE A 37 33.56 13.35 -14.23
N THR A 38 34.27 13.93 -13.26
CA THR A 38 33.80 13.96 -11.87
C THR A 38 32.53 14.80 -11.70
N ILE A 39 32.41 15.93 -12.41
CA ILE A 39 31.18 16.72 -12.44
C ILE A 39 30.01 15.90 -13.03
N MET A 40 30.27 15.15 -14.11
CA MET A 40 29.25 14.31 -14.73
C MET A 40 28.78 13.19 -13.79
N ILE A 41 29.70 12.43 -13.20
CA ILE A 41 29.36 11.32 -12.29
C ILE A 41 28.60 11.84 -11.07
N SER A 42 29.06 12.93 -10.45
CA SER A 42 28.40 13.49 -9.26
C SER A 42 26.96 13.89 -9.55
N SER A 43 26.69 14.43 -10.75
CA SER A 43 25.34 14.76 -11.20
C SER A 43 24.46 13.51 -11.33
N VAL A 44 24.97 12.43 -11.93
CA VAL A 44 24.24 11.17 -12.06
C VAL A 44 23.94 10.54 -10.69
N VAL A 45 24.90 10.55 -9.78
CA VAL A 45 24.72 10.04 -8.41
C VAL A 45 23.66 10.84 -7.65
N ALA A 46 23.66 12.16 -7.79
CA ALA A 46 22.65 13.02 -7.16
C ALA A 46 21.23 12.73 -7.70
N LEU A 47 21.09 12.60 -9.02
CA LEU A 47 19.81 12.22 -9.64
C LEU A 47 19.33 10.85 -9.16
N PHE A 48 20.24 9.88 -9.09
CA PHE A 48 19.92 8.54 -8.62
C PHE A 48 19.48 8.54 -7.15
N GLY A 49 20.17 9.29 -6.28
CA GLY A 49 19.78 9.46 -4.87
C GLY A 49 18.37 10.04 -4.72
N ASN A 50 18.03 11.05 -5.51
CA ASN A 50 16.69 11.64 -5.52
C ASN A 50 15.63 10.64 -6.02
N ALA A 51 15.95 9.85 -7.05
CA ALA A 51 15.05 8.81 -7.56
C ALA A 51 14.78 7.72 -6.51
N LEU A 52 15.79 7.29 -5.76
CA LEU A 52 15.62 6.31 -4.67
C LEU A 52 14.73 6.85 -3.55
N LYS A 53 14.90 8.12 -3.17
CA LYS A 53 14.05 8.76 -2.17
C LYS A 53 12.59 8.76 -2.63
N ALA A 54 12.33 9.19 -3.86
CA ALA A 54 10.98 9.21 -4.43
C ALA A 54 10.37 7.80 -4.51
N GLN A 55 11.16 6.77 -4.86
CA GLN A 55 10.67 5.39 -4.89
C GLN A 55 10.25 4.88 -3.50
N ASN A 56 11.05 5.16 -2.48
CA ASN A 56 10.71 4.78 -1.10
C ASN A 56 9.43 5.46 -0.61
N GLU A 57 9.20 6.71 -1.00
CA GLU A 57 7.97 7.44 -0.69
C GLU A 57 6.76 6.83 -1.42
N VAL A 58 6.90 6.47 -2.68
CA VAL A 58 5.84 5.79 -3.46
C VAL A 58 5.50 4.42 -2.86
N LEU A 59 6.51 3.65 -2.45
CA LEU A 59 6.30 2.34 -1.83
C LEU A 59 5.50 2.46 -0.53
N SER A 60 5.91 3.37 0.34
CA SER A 60 5.22 3.73 1.58
C SER A 60 3.74 4.08 1.37
N TYR A 61 3.47 4.95 0.40
CA TYR A 61 2.11 5.34 0.05
C TYR A 61 1.30 4.16 -0.51
N SER A 62 1.93 3.33 -1.35
CA SER A 62 1.29 2.14 -1.93
C SER A 62 0.89 1.11 -0.86
N GLU A 63 1.71 0.91 0.17
CA GLU A 63 1.38 0.03 1.30
C GLU A 63 0.17 0.55 2.08
N ALA A 64 0.16 1.85 2.39
CA ALA A 64 -0.96 2.49 3.08
C ALA A 64 -2.27 2.34 2.28
N LEU A 65 -2.21 2.58 0.96
CA LEU A 65 -3.36 2.45 0.08
C LEU A 65 -3.88 1.01 -0.01
N SER A 66 -2.98 0.04 -0.10
CA SER A 66 -3.33 -1.39 -0.15
C SER A 66 -3.99 -1.84 1.16
N SER A 67 -3.40 -1.48 2.30
CA SER A 67 -3.95 -1.74 3.64
C SER A 67 -5.34 -1.10 3.84
N ALA A 68 -5.50 0.15 3.39
CA ALA A 68 -6.77 0.85 3.39
C ALA A 68 -7.82 0.13 2.54
N SER A 69 -7.47 -0.23 1.31
CA SER A 69 -8.36 -0.90 0.36
C SER A 69 -8.80 -2.25 0.88
N TYR A 70 -7.87 -3.06 1.41
CA TYR A 70 -8.19 -4.33 2.04
C TYR A 70 -9.16 -4.16 3.21
N SER A 71 -8.87 -3.22 4.11
CA SER A 71 -9.71 -2.96 5.28
C SER A 71 -11.11 -2.50 4.88
N VAL A 72 -11.19 -1.59 3.92
CA VAL A 72 -12.46 -1.07 3.38
C VAL A 72 -13.28 -2.19 2.75
N GLU A 73 -12.68 -3.02 1.90
CA GLU A 73 -13.38 -4.14 1.26
C GLU A 73 -13.85 -5.18 2.27
N TYR A 74 -12.99 -5.52 3.24
CA TYR A 74 -13.31 -6.49 4.27
C TYR A 74 -14.50 -6.02 5.14
N VAL A 75 -14.41 -4.80 5.67
CA VAL A 75 -15.47 -4.19 6.49
C VAL A 75 -16.75 -4.05 5.65
N SER A 76 -16.64 -3.56 4.41
CA SER A 76 -17.77 -3.41 3.51
C SER A 76 -18.49 -4.74 3.24
N ARG A 77 -17.74 -5.80 2.93
CA ARG A 77 -18.32 -7.13 2.70
C ARG A 77 -19.04 -7.65 3.95
N ALA A 78 -18.44 -7.46 5.13
CA ALA A 78 -19.05 -7.90 6.37
C ALA A 78 -20.34 -7.11 6.69
N LEU A 79 -20.33 -5.79 6.47
CA LEU A 79 -21.50 -4.94 6.67
C LEU A 79 -22.64 -5.27 5.70
N ARG A 80 -22.35 -5.54 4.42
CA ARG A 80 -23.37 -5.96 3.44
C ARG A 80 -24.12 -7.22 3.88
N MET A 81 -23.46 -8.08 4.66
CA MET A 81 -23.97 -9.39 5.10
C MET A 81 -24.47 -9.37 6.56
N ALA A 82 -24.65 -8.19 7.14
CA ALA A 82 -25.25 -8.07 8.45
C ALA A 82 -26.70 -8.56 8.41
N LYS A 83 -27.16 -9.12 9.53
CA LYS A 83 -28.53 -9.56 9.76
C LYS A 83 -29.18 -8.72 10.85
N LYS A 84 -30.50 -8.58 10.77
CA LYS A 84 -31.31 -7.98 11.83
C LYS A 84 -31.26 -8.85 13.08
N ASP A 85 -30.97 -8.25 14.24
CA ASP A 85 -31.02 -8.93 15.53
C ASP A 85 -32.43 -8.81 16.11
N LEU A 86 -33.25 -9.83 15.92
CA LEU A 86 -34.65 -9.81 16.38
C LEU A 86 -34.77 -9.86 17.91
N LEU A 87 -33.84 -10.56 18.58
CA LEU A 87 -33.92 -10.84 20.02
C LEU A 87 -33.14 -9.83 20.86
N GLY A 88 -32.25 -9.06 20.24
CA GLY A 88 -31.40 -8.10 20.91
C GLY A 88 -30.25 -8.75 21.71
N THR A 89 -29.72 -9.88 21.23
CA THR A 89 -28.67 -10.63 21.95
C THR A 89 -27.28 -10.05 21.71
N CYS A 90 -27.05 -9.46 20.54
CA CYS A 90 -25.79 -8.85 20.11
C CYS A 90 -25.86 -7.31 20.12
N ILE A 91 -26.95 -6.75 19.62
CA ILE A 91 -27.23 -5.31 19.50
C ILE A 91 -28.64 -5.00 19.98
N THR A 92 -29.08 -3.73 19.95
CA THR A 92 -30.49 -3.39 20.23
C THR A 92 -31.46 -4.22 19.37
N SER A 93 -32.51 -4.76 20.00
CA SER A 93 -33.52 -5.59 19.33
C SER A 93 -34.13 -4.87 18.12
N LYS A 94 -34.40 -5.65 17.08
CA LYS A 94 -34.92 -5.23 15.77
C LYS A 94 -34.03 -4.21 15.04
N SER A 95 -32.74 -4.16 15.36
CA SER A 95 -31.76 -3.33 14.64
C SER A 95 -30.85 -4.21 13.78
N ASN A 96 -30.26 -3.62 12.73
CA ASN A 96 -29.28 -4.27 11.86
C ASN A 96 -27.84 -3.94 12.26
N TYR A 97 -27.63 -2.72 12.75
CA TYR A 97 -26.33 -2.21 13.19
C TYR A 97 -26.49 -1.40 14.48
N GLU A 98 -25.40 -1.30 15.24
CA GLU A 98 -25.33 -0.45 16.42
C GLU A 98 -23.94 0.19 16.54
N ASN A 99 -23.93 1.49 16.84
CA ASN A 99 -22.72 2.22 17.14
C ASN A 99 -22.40 2.12 18.63
N ILE A 100 -21.21 1.67 18.96
CA ILE A 100 -20.70 1.63 20.33
C ILE A 100 -19.63 2.71 20.49
N GLY A 101 -19.55 3.35 21.67
CA GLY A 101 -18.45 4.28 21.98
C GLY A 101 -18.35 5.47 21.02
N ASN A 102 -19.42 6.27 20.91
CA ASN A 102 -19.45 7.51 20.14
C ASN A 102 -19.03 7.34 18.66
N THR A 103 -19.63 6.38 17.94
CA THR A 103 -19.47 6.15 16.48
C THR A 103 -18.13 5.57 16.01
N THR A 104 -17.20 5.26 16.92
CA THR A 104 -15.88 4.71 16.56
C THR A 104 -15.87 3.18 16.41
N ILE A 105 -16.92 2.54 16.91
CA ILE A 105 -17.11 1.09 16.88
C ILE A 105 -18.47 0.81 16.27
N ILE A 106 -18.51 -0.16 15.36
CA ILE A 106 -19.77 -0.71 14.82
C ILE A 106 -19.90 -2.18 15.18
N ARG A 107 -21.10 -2.55 15.64
CA ARG A 107 -21.48 -3.91 16.00
C ARG A 107 -22.70 -4.35 15.22
N PHE A 108 -22.74 -5.62 14.86
CA PHE A 108 -23.86 -6.23 14.15
C PHE A 108 -23.82 -7.76 14.28
N LEU A 109 -24.94 -8.40 13.95
CA LEU A 109 -25.01 -9.84 13.77
C LEU A 109 -24.59 -10.20 12.35
N ASN A 110 -23.62 -11.10 12.17
CA ASN A 110 -23.15 -11.47 10.84
C ASN A 110 -24.02 -12.58 10.20
N TYR A 111 -23.68 -12.99 8.97
CA TYR A 111 -24.44 -14.01 8.23
C TYR A 111 -24.50 -15.39 8.94
N ASP A 112 -23.47 -15.72 9.73
CA ASP A 112 -23.38 -16.93 10.57
C ASP A 112 -24.08 -16.77 11.93
N GLU A 113 -24.82 -15.68 12.13
CA GLU A 113 -25.52 -15.37 13.38
C GLU A 113 -24.57 -15.24 14.57
N LYS A 114 -23.35 -14.77 14.32
CA LYS A 114 -22.37 -14.45 15.36
C LYS A 114 -22.23 -12.95 15.51
N CYS A 115 -22.12 -12.51 16.77
CA CYS A 115 -21.92 -11.10 17.06
C CYS A 115 -20.54 -10.65 16.58
N GLN A 116 -20.48 -9.64 15.73
CA GLN A 116 -19.25 -9.16 15.11
C GLN A 116 -19.08 -7.67 15.34
N GLU A 117 -17.83 -7.24 15.55
CA GLU A 117 -17.50 -5.86 15.84
C GLU A 117 -16.25 -5.42 15.09
N PHE A 118 -16.30 -4.19 14.56
CA PHE A 118 -15.14 -3.46 14.09
C PHE A 118 -14.97 -2.18 14.90
N GLY A 119 -13.73 -1.79 15.15
CA GLY A 119 -13.41 -0.55 15.83
C GLY A 119 -11.96 -0.15 15.66
N LEU A 120 -11.59 0.97 16.30
CA LEU A 120 -10.22 1.46 16.35
C LEU A 120 -9.62 1.19 17.72
N SER A 121 -8.46 0.53 17.77
CA SER A 121 -7.72 0.28 19.00
C SER A 121 -6.23 0.32 18.70
N ALA A 122 -5.45 1.02 19.53
CA ALA A 122 -4.00 1.15 19.38
C ALA A 122 -3.53 1.58 17.96
N GLY A 123 -4.29 2.45 17.30
CA GLY A 123 -3.95 2.93 15.95
C GLY A 123 -4.20 1.93 14.83
N ALA A 124 -4.88 0.81 15.09
CA ALA A 124 -5.25 -0.18 14.08
C ALA A 124 -6.77 -0.42 14.07
N ILE A 125 -7.33 -0.69 12.89
CA ILE A 125 -8.69 -1.23 12.82
C ILE A 125 -8.63 -2.66 13.32
N TYR A 126 -9.45 -2.99 14.30
CA TYR A 126 -9.59 -4.36 14.77
C TYR A 126 -10.91 -4.97 14.32
N LEU A 127 -10.89 -6.29 14.19
CA LEU A 127 -12.05 -7.15 14.11
C LEU A 127 -12.08 -8.02 15.37
N ARG A 128 -13.26 -8.19 15.96
CA ARG A 128 -13.51 -9.31 16.88
C ARG A 128 -14.86 -9.94 16.58
N ARG A 129 -14.95 -11.25 16.85
CA ARG A 129 -16.19 -12.02 16.69
C ARG A 129 -16.46 -12.78 17.97
N SER A 130 -17.74 -12.89 18.29
CA SER A 130 -18.22 -13.72 19.38
C SER A 130 -18.30 -15.18 18.94
N SER A 131 -18.10 -16.10 19.89
CA SER A 131 -18.36 -17.53 19.68
C SER A 131 -19.86 -17.83 19.53
N THR A 132 -20.71 -16.93 20.02
CA THR A 132 -22.18 -17.02 20.02
C THR A 132 -22.83 -15.83 19.29
N ASN A 133 -24.16 -15.82 19.24
CA ASN A 133 -24.97 -14.69 18.78
C ASN A 133 -25.06 -13.53 19.80
N SER A 134 -24.30 -13.60 20.90
CA SER A 134 -24.37 -12.62 22.00
C SER A 134 -23.13 -11.72 22.07
N SER A 135 -23.32 -10.50 22.58
CA SER A 135 -22.24 -9.54 22.88
C SER A 135 -21.30 -9.95 24.04
N THR A 136 -21.61 -11.04 24.75
CA THR A 136 -20.84 -11.51 25.92
C THR A 136 -19.67 -12.44 25.59
N GLY A 137 -19.63 -13.00 24.36
CA GLY A 137 -18.69 -14.05 23.96
C GLY A 137 -17.54 -13.61 23.04
N PHE A 138 -17.19 -12.32 22.99
CA PHE A 138 -16.16 -11.82 22.10
C PHE A 138 -14.79 -12.46 22.34
N GLY A 139 -14.17 -12.93 21.26
CA GLY A 139 -12.77 -13.38 21.26
C GLY A 139 -11.76 -12.23 21.19
N VAL A 140 -10.51 -12.60 20.89
CA VAL A 140 -9.36 -11.68 20.77
C VAL A 140 -9.57 -10.68 19.62
N GLN A 141 -9.07 -9.45 19.80
CA GLN A 141 -9.00 -8.45 18.75
C GLN A 141 -7.94 -8.82 17.70
N ILE A 142 -8.35 -8.86 16.43
CA ILE A 142 -7.49 -9.18 15.30
C ILE A 142 -7.28 -7.88 14.50
N PRO A 143 -6.06 -7.38 14.34
CA PRO A 143 -5.80 -6.19 13.53
C PRO A 143 -6.06 -6.49 12.04
N LEU A 144 -6.67 -5.53 11.33
CA LEU A 144 -6.91 -5.57 9.88
C LEU A 144 -5.91 -4.73 9.09
N THR A 145 -5.20 -3.82 9.76
CA THR A 145 -4.20 -2.92 9.16
C THR A 145 -2.78 -3.36 9.52
N ALA A 146 -1.83 -3.07 8.64
CA ALA A 146 -0.41 -3.35 8.89
C ALA A 146 0.14 -2.57 10.10
N SER A 147 1.14 -3.13 10.79
CA SER A 147 1.68 -2.58 12.04
C SER A 147 2.59 -1.35 11.85
N ASN A 148 3.08 -1.10 10.64
CA ASN A 148 3.84 0.10 10.28
C ASN A 148 2.93 1.30 9.95
N LEU A 149 1.62 1.10 9.91
CA LEU A 149 0.62 2.12 9.62
C LEU A 149 -0.17 2.49 10.87
N VAL A 150 -0.69 3.72 10.89
CA VAL A 150 -1.54 4.26 11.95
C VAL A 150 -2.84 4.77 11.35
N VAL A 151 -3.94 4.33 11.96
CA VAL A 151 -5.28 4.80 11.69
C VAL A 151 -5.59 5.92 12.69
N SER A 152 -5.66 7.13 12.19
CA SER A 152 -5.92 8.33 13.00
C SER A 152 -7.41 8.57 13.20
N LYS A 153 -8.25 8.08 12.29
CA LYS A 153 -9.70 8.28 12.35
C LYS A 153 -10.46 7.09 11.77
N LEU A 154 -11.45 6.63 12.52
CA LEU A 154 -12.46 5.68 12.08
C LEU A 154 -13.79 6.10 12.67
N VAL A 155 -14.77 6.39 11.81
CA VAL A 155 -16.10 6.86 12.23
C VAL A 155 -17.16 6.17 11.38
N PHE A 156 -18.19 5.62 12.03
CA PHE A 156 -19.33 4.96 11.42
C PHE A 156 -20.61 5.78 11.62
N SER A 157 -21.39 5.96 10.56
CA SER A 157 -22.69 6.62 10.57
C SER A 157 -23.72 5.65 10.01
N ILE A 158 -24.76 5.38 10.80
CA ILE A 158 -25.84 4.45 10.45
C ILE A 158 -27.07 5.27 10.05
N THR A 159 -27.74 4.86 8.98
CA THR A 159 -28.99 5.44 8.48
C THR A 159 -29.96 4.33 8.04
N GLY A 160 -31.27 4.58 8.08
CA GLY A 160 -32.29 3.60 7.67
C GLY A 160 -32.37 2.37 8.57
N ASN A 161 -32.04 2.50 9.87
CA ASN A 161 -32.10 1.38 10.83
C ASN A 161 -33.42 1.37 11.61
N SER A 162 -34.36 2.27 11.29
CA SER A 162 -35.65 2.36 11.98
C SER A 162 -36.61 1.30 11.46
N GLN A 163 -37.40 0.69 12.33
CA GLN A 163 -38.41 -0.28 11.93
C GLN A 163 -39.67 0.35 11.32
N VAL A 164 -39.79 1.67 11.38
CA VAL A 164 -40.95 2.42 10.87
C VAL A 164 -40.62 3.27 9.65
N ASP A 165 -39.40 3.16 9.13
CA ASP A 165 -39.01 3.80 7.87
C ASP A 165 -39.03 2.80 6.72
N ASP A 166 -39.13 3.30 5.49
CA ASP A 166 -39.05 2.51 4.26
C ASP A 166 -37.62 2.53 3.67
N PHE A 167 -36.60 2.78 4.50
CA PHE A 167 -35.23 2.88 4.06
C PHE A 167 -34.45 1.60 4.37
N GLN A 168 -33.67 1.14 3.39
CA GLN A 168 -32.70 0.08 3.65
C GLN A 168 -31.59 0.60 4.59
N PRO A 169 -31.22 -0.15 5.64
CA PRO A 169 -30.08 0.11 6.50
C PRO A 169 -28.80 0.30 5.72
N LYS A 170 -28.13 1.42 5.98
CA LYS A 170 -26.86 1.80 5.37
C LYS A 170 -25.88 2.28 6.43
N VAL A 171 -24.61 1.94 6.22
CA VAL A 171 -23.49 2.39 7.02
C VAL A 171 -22.54 3.18 6.14
N ALA A 172 -22.37 4.46 6.44
CA ALA A 172 -21.27 5.25 5.93
C ALA A 172 -20.10 5.20 6.91
N PHE A 173 -18.87 5.06 6.43
CA PHE A 173 -17.72 5.19 7.31
C PHE A 173 -16.56 5.93 6.66
N VAL A 174 -15.80 6.62 7.51
CA VAL A 174 -14.60 7.37 7.15
C VAL A 174 -13.40 6.70 7.81
N LEU A 175 -12.35 6.48 7.02
CA LEU A 175 -11.06 5.96 7.41
C LEU A 175 -9.98 6.98 7.06
N GLU A 176 -9.16 7.37 8.04
CA GLU A 176 -7.91 8.09 7.81
C GLU A 176 -6.73 7.23 8.28
N ILE A 177 -5.84 6.89 7.36
CA ILE A 177 -4.67 6.03 7.60
C ILE A 177 -3.41 6.64 7.00
N GLY A 178 -2.31 6.57 7.73
CA GLY A 178 -1.00 7.04 7.29
C GLY A 178 0.11 6.20 7.89
N GLU A 179 1.35 6.55 7.60
CA GLU A 179 2.50 5.90 8.21
C GLU A 179 2.79 6.43 9.62
N LEU A 180 3.34 5.54 10.45
CA LEU A 180 3.88 5.92 11.74
C LEU A 180 5.11 6.83 11.54
N ASN A 181 5.10 8.02 12.15
CA ASN A 181 6.24 8.96 12.19
C ASN A 181 6.67 9.56 10.82
N LYS A 182 5.79 9.62 9.81
CA LYS A 182 6.06 10.38 8.57
C LYS A 182 5.04 11.51 8.35
N GLU A 183 5.52 12.65 7.84
CA GLU A 183 4.73 13.87 7.56
C GLU A 183 3.92 13.81 6.25
N PHE A 184 3.71 12.63 5.66
CA PHE A 184 2.90 12.54 4.45
C PHE A 184 1.41 12.68 4.76
N ALA A 185 0.66 13.24 3.81
CA ALA A 185 -0.78 13.39 3.95
C ALA A 185 -1.44 12.00 4.11
N PRO A 186 -2.28 11.81 5.15
CA PRO A 186 -2.94 10.53 5.36
C PRO A 186 -3.94 10.25 4.22
N ILE A 187 -4.06 8.99 3.86
CA ILE A 187 -5.07 8.52 2.93
C ILE A 187 -6.42 8.59 3.64
N LYS A 188 -7.36 9.30 3.00
CA LYS A 188 -8.74 9.43 3.49
C LYS A 188 -9.67 8.69 2.56
N VAL A 189 -10.38 7.71 3.10
CA VAL A 189 -11.40 6.96 2.36
C VAL A 189 -12.73 7.14 3.05
N GLN A 190 -13.77 7.39 2.26
CA GLN A 190 -15.14 7.34 2.71
C GLN A 190 -15.92 6.41 1.80
N THR A 191 -16.73 5.54 2.39
CA THR A 191 -17.64 4.67 1.64
C THR A 191 -18.98 4.57 2.33
N THR A 192 -20.00 4.15 1.60
CA THR A 192 -21.35 3.91 2.13
C THR A 192 -21.85 2.58 1.63
N ILE A 193 -22.30 1.74 2.56
CA ILE A 193 -22.64 0.35 2.32
C ILE A 193 -24.07 0.12 2.76
N SER A 194 -24.91 -0.35 1.82
CA SER A 194 -26.24 -0.86 2.12
C SER A 194 -26.17 -2.34 2.48
N GLN A 195 -27.04 -2.77 3.38
CA GLN A 195 -27.27 -4.19 3.63
C GLN A 195 -27.80 -4.89 2.37
N ARG A 196 -27.50 -6.19 2.23
CA ARG A 196 -27.96 -7.04 1.12
C ARG A 196 -29.38 -7.55 1.33
N ASP A 197 -29.67 -8.05 2.52
CA ASP A 197 -31.00 -8.58 2.85
C ASP A 197 -31.98 -7.43 3.02
N LEU A 198 -33.16 -7.56 2.43
CA LEU A 198 -34.18 -6.50 2.48
C LEU A 198 -34.60 -6.22 3.92
N ASP A 199 -34.75 -4.94 4.25
CA ASP A 199 -35.29 -4.56 5.55
C ASP A 199 -36.80 -4.77 5.56
N ILE A 200 -37.23 -5.89 6.14
CA ILE A 200 -38.64 -6.23 6.30
C ILE A 200 -39.03 -5.91 7.75
N PRO A 201 -40.05 -5.08 7.99
CA PRO A 201 -40.58 -4.82 9.33
C PRO A 201 -41.02 -6.13 10.01
N GLN A 202 -40.67 -6.31 11.28
CA GLN A 202 -40.98 -7.49 12.10
C GLN A 202 -41.55 -7.12 13.47
#